data_AF-A0A2S2NVA7-F1
#
_entry.id   AF-A0A2S2NVA7-F1
#
_cell.length_a   1.000
_cell.length_b   1.000
_cell.length_c   1.000
_cell.angle_alpha   90.00
_cell.angle_beta   90.00
_cell.angle_gamma   90.00
#
_symmetry.space_group_name_H-M   'P 1'
#
loop_
_entity.id
_entity.type
_entity.pdbx_description
1 polymer ?
#
loop_
_entity_poly.entity_id
_entity_poly.type
_entity_poly.pdbx_seq_one_letter_code
_entity_poly.pdbx_strand_id
1 'polypeptide(L)'
;MRPLITCEKPAFHRLIKGLTGITDTALLPNRKTISKELKLKYNNYVSTLTSLIDKQDYICNTADIWSANNKSFMGMTSHFIDSKTYKRYSYVLGCRRIKGS
;
A
#
# COMPACT_ATOMS: atom_id res chain seq x y z
N MET A 1 0.50 7.27 -8.97
CA MET A 1 -0.28 7.65 -7.77
C MET A 1 -0.45 9.17 -7.72
N ARG A 2 -1.64 9.68 -7.39
CA ARG A 2 -1.87 11.10 -7.14
C ARG A 2 -1.48 11.43 -5.69
N PRO A 3 -0.99 12.65 -5.37
CA PRO A 3 -0.66 13.01 -3.99
C PRO A 3 -1.92 13.08 -3.12
N LEU A 4 -1.80 12.79 -1.82
CA LEU A 4 -2.95 12.78 -0.89
C LEU A 4 -3.72 14.11 -0.85
N ILE A 5 -3.05 15.25 -1.11
CA ILE A 5 -3.70 16.56 -1.23
C ILE A 5 -4.79 16.61 -2.31
N THR A 6 -4.79 15.64 -3.24
CA THR A 6 -5.83 15.52 -4.27
C THR A 6 -7.23 15.36 -3.67
N CYS A 7 -7.35 14.74 -2.49
CA CYS A 7 -8.65 14.58 -1.84
C CYS A 7 -9.25 15.91 -1.37
N GLU A 8 -8.44 16.95 -1.19
CA GLU A 8 -8.88 18.29 -0.77
C GLU A 8 -9.18 19.22 -1.96
N LYS A 9 -8.93 18.76 -3.20
CA LYS A 9 -9.18 19.59 -4.38
C LYS A 9 -10.68 19.81 -4.59
N PRO A 10 -11.12 21.02 -4.98
CA PRO A 10 -12.53 21.31 -5.23
C PRO A 10 -13.18 20.35 -6.24
N ALA A 11 -12.46 19.97 -7.30
CA ALA A 11 -12.95 19.03 -8.29
C ALA A 11 -13.19 17.62 -7.71
N PHE A 12 -12.32 17.17 -6.81
CA PHE A 12 -12.48 15.89 -6.12
C PHE A 12 -13.68 15.95 -5.17
N HIS A 13 -13.83 17.02 -4.40
CA HIS A 13 -15.01 17.21 -3.55
C HIS A 13 -16.31 17.18 -4.37
N ARG A 14 -16.38 17.92 -5.48
CA ARG A 14 -17.57 17.91 -6.36
C ARG A 14 -17.89 16.50 -6.85
N LEU A 15 -16.88 15.74 -7.28
CA LEU A 15 -17.05 14.36 -7.71
C LEU A 15 -17.62 13.49 -6.59
N ILE A 16 -17.00 13.50 -5.41
CA ILE A 16 -17.44 12.65 -4.30
C ILE A 16 -18.85 13.04 -3.84
N LYS A 17 -19.14 14.33 -3.68
CA LYS A 17 -20.50 14.79 -3.33
C LYS A 17 -21.54 14.33 -4.34
N GLY A 18 -21.24 14.42 -5.64
CA GLY A 18 -22.13 13.96 -6.70
C GLY A 18 -22.39 12.45 -6.67
N LEU A 19 -21.38 11.65 -6.29
CA LEU A 19 -21.50 10.19 -6.23
C LEU A 19 -22.18 9.69 -4.95
N THR A 20 -22.02 10.37 -3.82
CA THR A 20 -22.50 9.89 -2.51
C THR A 20 -23.74 10.62 -2.00
N GLY A 21 -24.12 11.74 -2.62
CA GLY A 21 -25.18 12.62 -2.12
C GLY A 21 -24.79 13.41 -0.86
N ILE A 22 -23.52 13.35 -0.43
CA ILE A 22 -23.03 14.13 0.71
C ILE A 22 -23.11 15.62 0.37
N THR A 23 -23.86 16.38 1.17
CA THR A 23 -24.00 17.83 1.01
C THR A 23 -22.95 18.59 1.84
N ASP A 24 -22.66 18.10 3.05
CA ASP A 24 -21.68 18.71 3.95
C ASP A 24 -20.24 18.36 3.56
N THR A 25 -19.42 19.39 3.34
CA THR A 25 -18.01 19.25 3.00
C THR A 25 -17.18 18.75 4.18
N ALA A 26 -17.62 18.97 5.42
CA ALA A 26 -16.90 18.52 6.62
C ALA A 26 -16.86 16.99 6.75
N LEU A 27 -17.80 16.29 6.10
CA LEU A 27 -17.84 14.82 6.03
C LEU A 27 -16.87 14.24 5.00
N LEU A 28 -16.29 15.08 4.13
CA LEU A 28 -15.34 14.61 3.13
C LEU A 28 -13.96 14.36 3.75
N PRO A 29 -13.27 13.28 3.33
CA PRO A 29 -11.96 12.96 3.87
C PRO A 29 -10.92 13.98 3.41
N ASN A 30 -10.23 14.58 4.38
CA ASN A 30 -9.07 15.43 4.12
C ASN A 30 -7.76 14.62 4.15
N ARG A 31 -6.65 15.27 3.81
CA ARG A 31 -5.32 14.64 3.72
C ARG A 31 -4.91 14.00 5.05
N LYS A 32 -5.22 14.63 6.19
CA LYS A 32 -4.86 14.09 7.51
C LYS A 32 -5.64 12.81 7.81
N THR A 33 -6.94 12.80 7.53
CA THR A 33 -7.79 11.61 7.69
C THR A 33 -7.29 10.46 6.81
N ILE A 34 -7.08 10.68 5.51
CA ILE A 34 -6.58 9.63 4.61
C ILE A 34 -5.19 9.17 5.03
N SER A 35 -4.30 10.07 5.46
CA SER A 35 -2.96 9.70 5.92
C SER A 35 -3.00 8.83 7.19
N LYS A 36 -3.91 9.13 8.12
CA LYS A 36 -4.11 8.33 9.34
C LYS A 36 -4.62 6.94 8.99
N GLU A 37 -5.65 6.86 8.14
CA GLU A 37 -6.22 5.60 7.66
C GLU A 37 -5.18 4.75 6.90
N LEU A 38 -4.37 5.38 6.04
CA LEU A 38 -3.31 4.69 5.31
C LEU A 38 -2.27 4.09 6.27
N LYS A 39 -1.89 4.84 7.32
CA LYS A 39 -0.95 4.36 8.34
C LYS A 39 -1.53 3.22 9.16
N LEU A 40 -2.80 3.29 9.53
CA LEU A 40 -3.50 2.21 10.22
C LEU A 40 -3.54 0.93 9.37
N LYS A 41 -3.95 1.05 8.10
CA LYS A 41 -3.98 -0.07 7.16
C LYS A 41 -2.59 -0.67 6.94
N TYR A 42 -1.56 0.18 6.83
CA TYR A 42 -0.18 -0.28 6.72
C TYR A 42 0.25 -1.10 7.95
N ASN A 43 0.02 -0.59 9.17
CA ASN A 43 0.37 -1.31 10.39
C ASN A 43 -0.37 -2.65 10.50
N ASN A 44 -1.66 -2.67 10.17
CA ASN A 44 -2.46 -3.91 10.16
C ASN A 44 -1.94 -4.91 9.12
N TYR A 45 -1.57 -4.43 7.93
CA TYR A 45 -0.97 -5.26 6.88
C TYR A 45 0.36 -5.86 7.34
N VAL A 46 1.25 -5.06 7.93
CA VAL A 46 2.53 -5.54 8.46
C VAL A 46 2.30 -6.60 9.54
N SER A 47 1.45 -6.33 10.52
CA SER A 47 1.13 -7.30 11.59
C SER A 47 0.59 -8.62 11.03
N THR A 48 -0.39 -8.54 10.11
CA THR A 48 -1.00 -9.70 9.47
C THR A 48 0.03 -10.49 8.66
N LEU A 49 0.85 -9.81 7.86
CA LEU A 49 1.85 -10.45 7.03
C LEU A 49 2.95 -11.12 7.86
N THR A 50 3.42 -10.47 8.92
CA THR A 50 4.37 -11.07 9.87
C THR A 50 3.81 -12.36 10.45
N SER A 51 2.57 -12.36 10.95
CA SER A 51 1.92 -13.57 11.48
C SER A 51 1.66 -14.65 10.43
N LEU A 52 1.55 -14.31 9.14
CA LEU A 52 1.42 -15.28 8.06
C LEU A 52 2.75 -15.93 7.73
N ILE A 53 3.81 -15.12 7.64
CA ILE A 53 5.17 -15.58 7.33
C ILE A 53 5.72 -16.44 8.47
N ASP A 54 5.47 -16.07 9.73
CA ASP A 54 5.90 -16.82 10.92
C ASP A 54 5.40 -18.26 10.97
N LYS A 55 4.30 -18.56 10.26
CA LYS A 55 3.71 -19.90 10.16
C LYS A 55 4.27 -20.76 9.04
N GLN A 56 5.17 -20.22 8.20
CA GLN A 56 5.70 -20.93 7.04
C GLN A 56 7.07 -21.50 7.37
N ASP A 57 7.26 -22.80 7.12
CA ASP A 57 8.58 -23.44 7.23
C ASP A 57 9.53 -22.96 6.13
N TYR A 58 8.98 -22.62 4.97
CA TYR A 58 9.74 -22.23 3.79
C TYR A 58 9.13 -21.00 3.11
N ILE A 59 9.98 -20.02 2.83
CA ILE A 59 9.62 -18.83 2.05
C ILE A 59 10.65 -18.60 0.94
N CYS A 60 10.21 -18.00 -0.15
CA CYS A 60 11.06 -17.53 -1.24
C CYS A 60 10.88 -16.02 -1.37
N ASN A 61 11.99 -15.27 -1.40
CA ASN A 61 11.94 -13.83 -1.59
C ASN A 61 12.52 -13.48 -2.97
N THR A 62 11.79 -12.65 -3.71
CA THR A 62 12.27 -12.06 -4.96
C THR A 62 12.60 -10.60 -4.71
N ALA A 63 13.71 -10.14 -5.26
CA ALA A 63 14.11 -8.74 -5.29
C ALA A 63 14.20 -8.29 -6.74
N ASP A 64 13.50 -7.21 -7.06
CA ASP A 64 13.55 -6.57 -8.36
C ASP A 64 14.17 -5.18 -8.20
N ILE A 65 15.15 -4.86 -9.03
CA ILE A 65 15.88 -3.59 -9.00
C ILE A 65 15.77 -2.95 -10.37
N TRP A 66 15.28 -1.72 -10.39
CA TRP A 66 15.12 -0.96 -11.63
C TRP A 66 15.46 0.51 -11.40
N SER A 67 15.67 1.22 -12.51
CA SER A 67 15.81 2.67 -12.51
C SER A 67 14.72 3.31 -13.35
N ALA A 68 14.15 4.41 -12.87
CA ALA A 68 13.15 5.20 -13.58
C ALA A 68 13.25 6.67 -13.15
N ASN A 69 13.15 7.61 -14.11
CA ASN A 69 13.17 9.05 -13.85
C ASN A 69 14.36 9.50 -12.97
N ASN A 70 15.58 9.08 -13.32
CA ASN A 70 16.82 9.37 -12.59
C ASN A 70 16.80 8.93 -11.11
N LYS A 71 16.06 7.86 -10.80
CA LYS A 71 15.97 7.28 -9.47
C LYS A 71 16.07 5.76 -9.59
N SER A 72 16.77 5.13 -8.65
CA SER A 72 16.84 3.68 -8.52
C SER A 72 15.91 3.19 -7.43
N PHE A 73 15.34 2.01 -7.62
CA PHE A 73 14.36 1.42 -6.73
C PHE A 73 14.66 -0.07 -6.51
N MET A 74 14.26 -0.56 -5.35
CA MET A 74 14.26 -1.99 -5.01
C MET A 74 12.85 -2.36 -4.54
N GLY A 75 12.24 -3.31 -5.23
CA GLY A 75 11.03 -3.99 -4.83
C GLY A 75 11.38 -5.35 -4.25
N MET A 76 10.67 -5.78 -3.20
CA MET A 76 10.85 -7.10 -2.62
C MET A 76 9.49 -7.74 -2.38
N THR A 77 9.35 -9.00 -2.81
CA THR A 77 8.13 -9.80 -2.66
C THR A 77 8.47 -11.14 -2.01
N SER A 78 7.68 -11.56 -1.03
CA SER A 78 7.77 -12.88 -0.42
C SER A 78 6.72 -13.80 -1.00
N HIS A 79 7.09 -15.05 -1.22
CA HIS A 79 6.27 -16.10 -1.79
C HIS A 79 6.36 -17.34 -0.91
N PHE A 80 5.23 -18.00 -0.70
CA PHE A 80 5.19 -19.31 -0.05
C PHE A 80 4.04 -20.12 -0.63
N ILE A 81 4.10 -21.44 -0.45
CA ILE A 81 3.05 -22.37 -0.85
C ILE A 81 2.38 -22.85 0.43
N ASP A 82 1.07 -22.67 0.54
CA ASP A 82 0.31 -23.16 1.68
C ASP A 82 0.28 -24.70 1.67
N SER A 83 0.67 -25.31 2.78
CA SER A 83 0.85 -26.77 2.87
C SER A 83 -0.46 -27.58 2.81
N LYS A 84 -1.61 -26.93 3.02
CA LYS A 84 -2.92 -27.61 3.02
C LYS A 84 -3.62 -27.48 1.66
N THR A 85 -3.54 -26.30 1.07
CA THR A 85 -4.25 -25.95 -0.17
C THR A 85 -3.36 -26.01 -1.41
N TYR A 86 -2.04 -26.11 -1.22
CA TYR A 86 -1.01 -26.05 -2.27
C TYR A 86 -1.08 -24.80 -3.15
N LYS A 87 -1.75 -23.74 -2.67
CA LYS A 87 -1.81 -22.45 -3.36
C LYS A 87 -0.56 -21.64 -3.06
N ARG A 88 0.01 -21.06 -4.11
CA ARG A 88 1.08 -20.07 -3.98
C ARG A 88 0.50 -18.72 -3.60
N TYR A 89 1.01 -18.13 -2.53
CA TYR A 89 0.75 -16.76 -2.15
C TYR A 89 1.95 -15.86 -2.45
N SER A 90 1.70 -14.57 -2.64
CA SER A 90 2.72 -13.58 -2.98
C SER A 90 2.39 -12.26 -2.28
N TYR A 91 3.31 -11.75 -1.48
CA TYR A 91 3.11 -10.57 -0.65
C TYR A 91 4.26 -9.59 -0.80
N VAL A 92 3.94 -8.31 -0.98
CA VAL A 92 4.94 -7.25 -1.10
C VAL A 92 5.52 -6.96 0.28
N LEU A 93 6.84 -7.10 0.42
CA LEU A 93 7.56 -6.71 1.63
C LEU A 93 7.91 -5.22 1.61
N GLY A 94 8.22 -4.69 0.42
CA GLY A 94 8.47 -3.27 0.27
C GLY A 94 8.84 -2.85 -1.14
N CYS A 95 8.71 -1.55 -1.39
CA CYS A 95 9.26 -0.87 -2.55
C CYS A 95 9.94 0.41 -2.06
N ARG A 96 11.27 0.48 -2.20
CA ARG A 96 12.09 1.55 -1.62
C ARG A 96 12.95 2.18 -2.69
N ARG A 97 13.09 3.51 -2.62
CA ARG A 97 14.07 4.24 -3.42
C ARG A 97 15.46 3.96 -2.85
N ILE A 98 16.37 3.50 -3.70
CA ILE A 98 17.79 3.43 -3.40
C ILE A 98 18.36 4.84 -3.61
N LYS A 99 18.99 5.38 -2.57
CA LYS A 99 19.71 6.66 -2.66
C LYS A 99 21.20 6.31 -2.79
N GLY A 100 21.87 6.89 -3.79
CA GLY A 100 23.32 6.83 -3.88
C GLY A 100 23.98 7.56 -2.71
N SER A 101 25.25 7.23 -2.47
CA SER A 101 26.16 7.93 -1.56
C SER A 101 26.48 9.34 -2.03
#